data_AF-A0A9P4IW78-F1
#
_entry.id   AF-A0A9P4IW78-F1
#
_cell.length_a   1.000
_cell.length_b   1.000
_cell.length_c   1.000
_cell.angle_alpha   90.00
_cell.angle_beta   90.00
_cell.angle_gamma   90.00
#
_symmetry.space_group_name_H-M   'P 1'
#
loop_
_entity.id
_entity.type
_entity.pdbx_description
1 polymer ?
#
loop_
_entity_poly.entity_id
_entity_poly.type
_entity_poly.pdbx_seq_one_letter_code
_entity_poly.pdbx_strand_id
1 'polypeptide(L)'
;MASAEAYRSGALVRVEEKSEGQYEITQIETENELPKPVAGIGDDRVEINWSFGPVKVVGYVVKSTLEIGVELHVLGISLAHLYGNLKDGVVANVNLLLAKGSIKFYLKNGHEVWIHVDVSVKFDGSFNKDVKLLSL
;
A
#
# COMPACT_ATOMS: atom_id res chain seq x y z
N MET A 1 -6.98 25.73 -1.48
CA MET A 1 -5.62 25.34 -1.04
C MET A 1 -4.98 24.59 -2.18
N ALA A 2 -3.78 24.96 -2.60
CA ALA A 2 -3.06 24.25 -3.64
C ALA A 2 -2.54 22.91 -3.09
N SER A 3 -2.87 21.80 -3.76
CA SER A 3 -2.25 20.51 -3.50
C SER A 3 -0.78 20.60 -3.90
N ALA A 4 0.14 20.34 -2.96
CA ALA A 4 1.54 20.18 -3.32
C ALA A 4 1.71 18.86 -4.08
N GLU A 5 2.10 18.92 -5.35
CA GLU A 5 2.48 17.73 -6.11
C GLU A 5 3.80 17.18 -5.54
N ALA A 6 3.77 15.93 -5.10
CA ALA A 6 4.97 15.20 -4.67
C ALA A 6 5.29 14.12 -5.70
N TYR A 7 6.50 14.14 -6.24
CA TYR A 7 7.01 13.12 -7.15
C TYR A 7 7.76 12.05 -6.34
N ARG A 8 7.43 10.78 -6.55
CA ARG A 8 8.08 9.62 -5.92
C ARG A 8 8.68 8.75 -7.03
N SER A 9 9.90 8.25 -6.82
CA SER A 9 10.64 7.40 -7.77
C SER A 9 10.19 5.92 -7.67
N GLY A 10 10.21 5.22 -8.80
CA GLY A 10 9.65 3.87 -9.00
C GLY A 10 10.44 2.71 -8.38
N ALA A 11 10.28 1.50 -8.93
CA ALA A 11 10.89 0.28 -8.40
C ALA A 11 12.43 0.40 -8.31
N LEU A 12 12.97 0.04 -7.14
CA LEU A 12 14.41 -0.12 -6.97
C LEU A 12 14.85 -1.39 -7.68
N VAL A 13 15.80 -1.27 -8.61
CA VAL A 13 16.35 -2.41 -9.34
C VAL A 13 17.86 -2.45 -9.18
N ARG A 14 18.40 -3.64 -8.93
CA ARG A 14 19.83 -3.91 -9.03
C ARG A 14 20.12 -4.40 -10.44
N VAL A 15 21.13 -3.82 -11.07
CA VAL A 15 21.64 -4.24 -12.37
C VAL A 15 23.06 -4.75 -12.17
N GLU A 16 23.34 -5.97 -12.60
CA GLU A 16 24.66 -6.59 -12.49
C GLU A 16 25.08 -7.12 -13.87
N GLU A 17 26.25 -6.71 -14.35
CA GLU A 17 26.85 -7.29 -15.56
C GLU A 17 27.58 -8.59 -15.20
N LYS A 18 27.11 -9.71 -15.73
CA LYS A 18 27.69 -11.04 -15.46
C LYS A 18 28.86 -11.37 -16.40
N SER A 19 28.78 -10.86 -17.62
CA SER A 19 29.82 -10.91 -18.66
C SER A 19 29.54 -9.82 -19.68
N GLU A 20 30.49 -9.55 -20.59
CA GLU A 20 30.33 -8.54 -21.63
C GLU A 20 28.97 -8.63 -22.34
N GLY A 21 28.16 -7.58 -22.17
CA GLY A 21 26.83 -7.46 -22.79
C GLY A 21 25.71 -8.32 -22.17
N GLN A 22 25.96 -9.01 -21.05
CA GLN A 22 24.96 -9.82 -20.34
C GLN A 22 24.68 -9.23 -18.95
N TYR A 23 23.43 -8.83 -18.72
CA TYR A 23 23.00 -8.19 -17.48
C TYR A 23 21.91 -9.01 -16.79
N GLU A 24 22.06 -9.15 -15.48
CA GLU A 24 20.98 -9.58 -14.59
C GLU A 24 20.33 -8.34 -13.96
N ILE A 25 19.01 -8.23 -14.07
CA ILE A 25 18.24 -7.13 -13.49
C ILE A 25 17.27 -7.72 -12.47
N THR A 26 17.50 -7.41 -11.21
CA THR A 26 16.66 -7.87 -10.10
C THR A 26 15.92 -6.69 -9.49
N GLN A 27 14.59 -6.75 -9.43
CA GLN A 27 13.84 -5.82 -8.59
C GLN A 27 14.12 -6.14 -7.13
N ILE A 28 14.58 -5.13 -6.39
CA ILE A 28 14.84 -5.25 -4.96
C ILE A 28 13.56 -4.83 -4.25
N GLU A 29 13.03 -5.71 -3.40
CA GLU A 29 12.05 -5.28 -2.41
C GLU A 29 12.74 -4.25 -1.51
N THR A 30 12.37 -2.98 -1.64
CA THR A 30 12.72 -1.98 -0.62
C THR A 30 12.16 -2.49 0.69
N GLU A 31 13.01 -2.54 1.73
CA GLU A 31 12.53 -2.77 3.09
C GLU A 31 11.38 -1.82 3.33
N ASN A 32 10.20 -2.36 3.67
CA ASN A 32 9.01 -1.51 3.87
C ASN A 32 9.39 -0.48 4.93
N GLU A 33 9.49 0.79 4.55
CA GLU A 33 9.64 1.85 5.53
C GLU A 33 8.25 2.00 6.14
N LEU A 34 7.98 1.22 7.19
CA LEU A 34 6.75 1.35 7.95
C LEU A 34 6.51 2.86 8.16
N PRO A 35 5.34 3.38 7.75
CA PRO A 35 5.02 4.78 7.92
C PRO A 35 5.42 5.22 9.33
N LYS A 36 6.22 6.29 9.43
CA LYS A 36 6.82 6.64 10.73
C LYS A 36 5.69 6.79 11.77
N PRO A 37 5.85 6.18 12.95
CA PRO A 37 4.92 6.37 14.04
C PRO A 37 4.59 7.84 14.29
N VAL A 38 3.30 8.15 14.42
CA VAL A 38 2.90 9.32 15.22
C VAL A 38 3.45 9.09 16.64
N ALA A 39 4.26 10.00 17.15
CA ALA A 39 4.93 9.84 18.45
C ALA A 39 3.92 9.59 19.59
N GLY A 40 4.25 8.68 20.51
CA GLY A 40 3.47 8.45 21.74
C GLY A 40 2.42 7.33 21.71
N ILE A 41 2.33 6.53 20.64
CA ILE A 41 1.29 5.50 20.46
C ILE A 41 1.91 4.09 20.29
N GLY A 42 2.70 3.61 21.26
CA GLY A 42 3.43 2.34 21.15
C GLY A 42 2.55 1.09 21.21
N ASP A 43 1.72 0.96 22.25
CA ASP A 43 1.05 -0.31 22.59
C ASP A 43 -0.35 -0.50 21.96
N ASP A 44 -0.89 0.56 21.34
CA ASP A 44 -2.26 0.57 20.82
C ASP A 44 -2.35 0.30 19.31
N ARG A 45 -1.22 -0.07 18.70
CA ARG A 45 -1.12 -0.33 17.27
C ARG A 45 -1.33 -1.79 16.95
N VAL A 46 -1.99 -2.02 15.82
CA VAL A 46 -2.07 -3.35 15.21
C VAL A 46 -1.50 -3.24 13.80
N GLU A 47 -0.50 -4.06 13.51
CA GLU A 47 0.17 -4.07 12.23
C GLU A 47 -0.71 -4.67 11.13
N ILE A 48 -0.56 -4.12 9.93
CA ILE A 48 -1.11 -4.67 8.69
C ILE A 48 0.08 -5.11 7.85
N ASN A 49 0.10 -6.38 7.47
CA ASN A 49 0.96 -6.89 6.41
C ASN A 49 0.13 -7.86 5.58
N TRP A 50 -0.29 -7.40 4.41
CA TRP A 50 -1.27 -8.10 3.59
C TRP A 50 -1.00 -7.92 2.10
N SER A 51 -1.34 -8.93 1.32
CA SER A 51 -1.23 -8.90 -0.13
C SER A 51 -2.33 -9.69 -0.81
N PHE A 52 -2.76 -9.23 -1.98
CA PHE A 52 -3.66 -9.94 -2.89
C PHE A 52 -3.43 -9.49 -4.33
N GLY A 53 -3.15 -10.45 -5.21
CA GLY A 53 -2.84 -10.15 -6.61
C GLY A 53 -1.68 -9.15 -6.72
N PRO A 54 -1.82 -8.06 -7.49
CA PRO A 54 -0.74 -7.09 -7.70
C PRO A 54 -0.58 -6.13 -6.52
N VAL A 55 -1.41 -6.21 -5.48
CA VAL A 55 -1.45 -5.25 -4.37
C VAL A 55 -0.77 -5.82 -3.13
N LYS A 56 0.14 -5.05 -2.53
CA LYS A 56 0.70 -5.30 -1.19
C LYS A 56 0.54 -4.05 -0.34
N VAL A 57 0.19 -4.24 0.92
CA VAL A 57 -0.04 -3.18 1.90
C VAL A 57 0.70 -3.54 3.18
N VAL A 58 1.50 -2.61 3.68
CA VAL A 58 2.20 -2.74 4.96
C VAL A 58 1.98 -1.50 5.79
N GLY A 59 1.71 -1.61 7.08
CA GLY A 59 1.44 -0.45 7.93
C GLY A 59 0.80 -0.81 9.26
N TYR A 60 -0.06 0.08 9.78
CA TYR A 60 -0.70 -0.11 11.07
C TYR A 60 -2.03 0.65 11.19
N VAL A 61 -2.83 0.24 12.18
CA VAL A 61 -3.99 0.98 12.70
C VAL A 61 -3.81 1.23 14.18
N VAL A 62 -4.20 2.41 14.65
CA VAL A 62 -4.29 2.77 16.08
C VAL A 62 -5.71 2.48 16.56
N LYS A 63 -5.89 1.56 17.52
CA LYS A 63 -7.24 1.10 17.92
C LYS A 63 -8.08 2.21 18.56
N SER A 64 -7.49 3.04 19.41
CA SER A 64 -8.19 4.09 20.15
C SER A 64 -8.65 5.25 19.26
N THR A 65 -7.86 5.64 18.27
CA THR A 65 -8.16 6.78 17.39
C THR A 65 -8.78 6.36 16.06
N LEU A 66 -8.62 5.10 15.66
CA LEU A 66 -8.93 4.56 14.33
C LEU A 66 -8.10 5.21 13.21
N GLU A 67 -6.98 5.84 13.56
CA GLU A 67 -6.02 6.33 12.59
C GLU A 67 -5.29 5.17 11.92
N ILE A 68 -5.06 5.29 10.62
CA ILE A 68 -4.34 4.31 9.81
C ILE A 68 -3.17 5.00 9.12
N GLY A 69 -2.04 4.30 9.07
CA GLY A 69 -0.88 4.65 8.26
C GLY A 69 -0.42 3.43 7.48
N VAL A 70 -0.42 3.49 6.15
CA VAL A 70 -0.03 2.35 5.29
C VAL A 70 0.86 2.78 4.13
N GLU A 71 1.85 1.95 3.81
CA GLU A 71 2.56 1.94 2.54
C GLU A 71 1.82 1.04 1.56
N LEU A 72 1.47 1.59 0.40
CA LEU A 72 0.78 0.89 -0.67
C LEU A 72 1.75 0.57 -1.81
N HIS A 73 1.81 -0.71 -2.19
CA HIS A 73 2.52 -1.18 -3.37
C HIS A 73 1.55 -1.75 -4.41
N VAL A 74 1.81 -1.45 -5.68
CA VAL A 74 1.11 -2.07 -6.82
C VAL A 74 2.14 -2.52 -7.84
N LEU A 75 2.08 -3.79 -8.27
CA LEU A 75 3.07 -4.41 -9.16
C LEU A 75 4.51 -4.29 -8.61
N GLY A 76 4.68 -4.43 -7.30
CA GLY A 76 5.98 -4.33 -6.62
C GLY A 76 6.54 -2.90 -6.53
N ILE A 77 5.85 -1.89 -7.05
CA ILE A 77 6.26 -0.48 -6.97
C ILE A 77 5.64 0.12 -5.70
N SER A 78 6.46 0.68 -4.80
CA SER A 78 5.97 1.51 -3.70
C SER A 78 5.40 2.82 -4.25
N LEU A 79 4.13 3.10 -3.96
CA LEU A 79 3.43 4.27 -4.50
C LEU A 79 3.45 5.45 -3.53
N ALA A 80 2.94 5.23 -2.31
CA ALA A 80 2.77 6.28 -1.33
C ALA A 80 2.54 5.72 0.08
N HIS A 81 2.88 6.54 1.07
CA HIS A 81 2.34 6.43 2.42
C HIS A 81 1.00 7.16 2.49
N LEU A 82 -0.04 6.43 2.85
CA LEU A 82 -1.39 6.93 3.04
C LEU A 82 -1.66 7.03 4.53
N TYR A 83 -2.23 8.16 4.94
CA TYR A 83 -2.65 8.40 6.31
C TYR A 83 -4.10 8.88 6.33
N GLY A 84 -4.84 8.52 7.36
CA GLY A 84 -6.20 9.01 7.56
C GLY A 84 -6.90 8.34 8.72
N ASN A 85 -8.22 8.49 8.78
CA ASN A 85 -9.06 7.86 9.79
C ASN A 85 -10.04 6.87 9.15
N LEU A 86 -10.17 5.67 9.72
CA LEU A 86 -11.01 4.61 9.17
C LEU A 86 -12.52 4.91 9.25
N LYS A 87 -12.94 5.88 10.09
CA LYS A 87 -14.34 6.34 10.14
C LYS A 87 -14.76 7.02 8.83
N ASP A 88 -13.85 7.80 8.24
CA ASP A 88 -14.07 8.49 6.96
C ASP A 88 -13.71 7.59 5.77
N GLY A 89 -12.87 6.59 6.03
CA GLY A 89 -12.26 5.74 5.02
C GLY A 89 -11.06 6.40 4.36
N VAL A 90 -10.13 5.59 3.89
CA VAL A 90 -8.92 6.05 3.19
C VAL A 90 -8.89 5.40 1.81
N VAL A 91 -8.84 6.20 0.76
CA VAL A 91 -8.94 5.73 -0.63
C VAL A 91 -7.72 6.18 -1.41
N ALA A 92 -7.09 5.24 -2.12
CA ALA A 92 -6.10 5.50 -3.15
C ALA A 92 -6.67 5.17 -4.53
N ASN A 93 -6.70 6.17 -5.42
CA ASN A 93 -7.01 5.96 -6.82
C ASN A 93 -5.70 5.72 -7.58
N VAL A 94 -5.58 4.55 -8.20
CA VAL A 94 -4.38 4.09 -8.89
C VAL A 94 -4.56 4.33 -10.38
N ASN A 95 -3.62 5.04 -11.01
CA ASN A 95 -3.58 5.26 -12.45
C ASN A 95 -2.13 5.16 -12.95
N LEU A 96 -1.61 3.94 -12.94
CA LEU A 96 -0.29 3.60 -13.47
C LEU A 96 -0.40 3.19 -14.95
N LEU A 97 0.74 3.12 -15.64
CA LEU A 97 0.79 2.72 -17.04
C LEU A 97 0.17 1.33 -17.29
N LEU A 98 0.40 0.39 -16.37
CA LEU A 98 -0.01 -1.01 -16.49
C LEU A 98 -1.14 -1.42 -15.54
N ALA A 99 -1.49 -0.58 -14.56
CA ALA A 99 -2.51 -0.87 -13.57
C ALA A 99 -3.39 0.34 -13.26
N LYS A 100 -4.70 0.16 -13.19
CA LYS A 100 -5.67 1.22 -12.87
C LYS A 100 -6.75 0.72 -11.92
N GLY A 101 -7.30 1.61 -11.09
CA GLY A 101 -8.42 1.26 -10.22
C GLY A 101 -8.41 2.02 -8.90
N SER A 102 -8.93 1.40 -7.84
CA SER A 102 -8.97 1.99 -6.51
C SER A 102 -8.72 0.95 -5.41
N ILE A 103 -8.18 1.42 -4.31
CA ILE A 103 -7.98 0.64 -3.09
C ILE A 103 -8.53 1.47 -1.94
N LYS A 104 -9.45 0.88 -1.16
CA LYS A 104 -10.14 1.56 -0.06
C LYS A 104 -9.96 0.80 1.23
N PHE A 105 -9.49 1.50 2.26
CA PHE A 105 -9.51 1.05 3.65
C PHE A 105 -10.70 1.67 4.37
N TYR A 106 -11.44 0.89 5.14
CA TYR A 106 -12.61 1.40 5.85
C TYR A 106 -12.95 0.55 7.07
N LEU A 107 -13.70 1.16 7.99
CA LEU A 107 -14.27 0.47 9.14
C LEU A 107 -15.62 -0.16 8.80
N LYS A 108 -15.81 -1.42 9.15
CA LYS A 108 -17.08 -2.14 9.07
C LYS A 108 -17.48 -2.58 10.47
N ASN A 109 -18.79 -2.61 10.74
CA ASN A 109 -19.34 -3.03 12.04
C ASN A 109 -18.78 -2.28 13.27
N GLY A 110 -18.18 -1.10 13.07
CA GLY A 110 -17.62 -0.27 14.14
C GLY A 110 -16.29 -0.72 14.72
N HIS A 111 -15.78 -1.90 14.37
CA HIS A 111 -14.57 -2.47 14.97
C HIS A 111 -13.76 -3.38 14.02
N GLU A 112 -14.20 -3.56 12.77
CA GLU A 112 -13.47 -4.38 11.81
C GLU A 112 -12.82 -3.50 10.76
N VAL A 113 -11.54 -3.73 10.49
CA VAL A 113 -10.81 -3.03 9.43
C VAL A 113 -10.87 -3.86 8.17
N TRP A 114 -11.34 -3.24 7.08
CA TRP A 114 -11.51 -3.90 5.80
C TRP A 114 -10.74 -3.17 4.70
N ILE A 115 -10.33 -3.93 3.69
CA ILE A 115 -9.80 -3.43 2.44
C ILE A 115 -10.69 -3.89 1.28
N HIS A 116 -11.08 -2.94 0.44
CA HIS A 116 -11.65 -3.22 -0.87
C HIS A 116 -10.60 -2.91 -1.94
N VAL A 117 -10.23 -3.93 -2.70
CA VAL A 117 -9.35 -3.82 -3.86
C VAL A 117 -10.21 -3.93 -5.10
N ASP A 118 -10.11 -2.95 -6.00
CA ASP A 118 -10.67 -2.98 -7.34
C ASP A 118 -9.61 -2.44 -8.31
N VAL A 119 -8.72 -3.32 -8.78
CA VAL A 119 -7.56 -2.96 -9.61
C VAL A 119 -7.52 -3.83 -10.84
N SER A 120 -7.35 -3.22 -12.02
CA SER A 120 -7.17 -3.92 -13.29
C SER A 120 -5.74 -3.75 -13.80
N VAL A 121 -5.13 -4.85 -14.21
CA VAL A 121 -3.77 -4.93 -14.79
C VAL A 121 -3.88 -5.31 -16.26
N LYS A 122 -3.25 -4.53 -17.13
CA LYS A 122 -3.41 -4.63 -18.60
C LYS A 122 -3.13 -6.03 -19.17
N PHE A 123 -2.22 -6.79 -18.56
CA PHE A 123 -1.76 -8.10 -19.04
C PHE A 123 -2.18 -9.28 -18.15
N ASP A 124 -2.92 -9.03 -17.06
CA ASP A 124 -3.23 -10.07 -16.04
C ASP A 124 -4.72 -10.08 -15.62
N GLY A 125 -5.50 -9.08 -16.03
CA GLY A 125 -6.95 -9.02 -15.76
C GLY A 125 -7.30 -8.15 -14.55
N SER A 126 -8.43 -8.43 -13.90
CA SER A 126 -9.02 -7.57 -12.86
C SER A 126 -9.08 -8.28 -11.51
N PHE A 127 -8.71 -7.55 -10.47
CA PHE A 127 -8.67 -7.97 -9.08
C PHE A 127 -9.71 -7.18 -8.31
N ASN A 128 -10.85 -7.79 -8.04
CA ASN A 128 -11.93 -7.20 -7.26
C ASN A 128 -12.22 -8.07 -6.03
N LYS A 129 -11.93 -7.55 -4.84
CA LYS A 129 -12.14 -8.30 -3.60
C LYS A 129 -12.31 -7.37 -2.41
N ASP A 130 -13.25 -7.73 -1.53
CA ASP A 130 -13.43 -7.13 -0.21
C ASP A 130 -12.94 -8.12 0.85
N VAL A 131 -12.03 -7.68 1.72
CA VAL A 131 -11.34 -8.56 2.68
C VAL A 131 -11.25 -7.88 4.05
N LYS A 132 -11.61 -8.62 5.09
CA LYS A 132 -11.33 -8.25 6.48
C LYS A 132 -9.84 -8.40 6.74
N LEU A 133 -9.18 -7.32 7.14
CA LEU A 133 -7.78 -7.33 7.54
C LEU A 133 -7.63 -7.77 8.99
N LEU A 134 -8.42 -7.18 9.89
CA LEU A 134 -8.35 -7.44 11.34
C LEU A 134 -9.60 -6.95 12.08
N SER A 135 -9.71 -7.35 13.34
CA SER A 135 -10.62 -6.76 14.33
C SER A 135 -9.81 -5.98 15.36
N LEU A 136 -10.31 -4.80 15.74
CA LEU A 136 -9.71 -3.90 16.73
C LEU A 136 -10.18 -4.20 18.15
#